data_AF-A0A5N4EAB5-F1
#
_entry.id   AF-A0A5N4EAB5-F1
#
_cell.length_a   1.000
_cell.length_b   1.000
_cell.length_c   1.000
_cell.angle_alpha   90.00
_cell.angle_beta   90.00
_cell.angle_gamma   90.00
#
_symmetry.space_group_name_H-M   'P 1'
#
loop_
_entity.id
_entity.type
_entity.pdbx_description
1 polymer ?
#
loop_
_entity_poly.entity_id
_entity_poly.type
_entity_poly.pdbx_seq_one_letter_code
_entity_poly.pdbx_strand_id
1 'polypeptide(L)'
;MDGSQLRKAQAISVLHEMLQQILNLFPAERSSAACDTTLLDKLRTGLHQQLEDLDTSLVQVMGEQDSAQGRAGPTLAVKSYFQGIHLYLKEKIYSDYAWEIV
;
A
#
# COMPACT_ATOMS: atom_id res chain seq x y z
N MET A 1 -7.62 12.60 22.18
CA MET A 1 -6.34 12.42 21.46
C MET A 1 -5.62 13.75 21.36
N ASP A 2 -4.31 13.77 21.62
CA ASP A 2 -3.44 14.89 21.23
C ASP A 2 -3.43 15.01 19.69
N GLY A 3 -3.46 16.23 19.15
CA GLY A 3 -3.41 16.48 17.71
C GLY A 3 -2.16 15.90 17.05
N SER A 4 -1.06 15.79 17.79
CA SER A 4 0.17 15.12 17.32
C SER A 4 -0.03 13.61 17.12
N GLN A 5 -0.70 12.94 18.06
CA GLN A 5 -0.99 11.50 17.97
C GLN A 5 -1.94 11.18 16.82
N LEU A 6 -2.96 12.03 16.60
CA LEU A 6 -3.87 11.89 15.47
C LEU A 6 -3.14 11.98 14.13
N ARG A 7 -2.23 12.95 13.97
CA ARG A 7 -1.40 13.06 12.75
C ARG A 7 -0.50 11.86 12.54
N LYS A 8 0.11 11.34 13.62
CA LYS A 8 0.93 10.12 13.56
C LYS A 8 0.09 8.91 13.14
N ALA A 9 -1.10 8.74 13.72
CA ALA A 9 -2.02 7.68 13.34
C ALA A 9 -2.45 7.81 11.87
N GLN A 10 -2.75 9.02 11.38
CA GLN A 10 -3.08 9.23 9.97
C GLN A 10 -1.91 8.87 9.04
N ALA A 11 -0.69 9.30 9.35
CA ALA A 11 0.50 8.98 8.56
C ALA A 11 0.76 7.47 8.48
N ILE A 12 0.67 6.76 9.61
CA ILE A 12 0.78 5.29 9.65
C ILE A 12 -0.31 4.66 8.75
N SER A 13 -1.49 5.26 8.67
CA SER A 13 -2.60 4.70 7.87
C SER A 13 -2.36 4.82 6.39
N VAL A 14 -1.90 6.00 5.98
CA VAL A 14 -1.58 6.31 4.60
C VAL A 14 -0.46 5.39 4.13
N LEU A 15 0.57 5.23 4.96
CA LEU A 15 1.67 4.34 4.65
C LEU A 15 1.21 2.88 4.58
N HIS A 16 0.45 2.39 5.56
CA HIS A 16 -0.09 1.04 5.54
C HIS A 16 -0.95 0.80 4.28
N GLU A 17 -1.86 1.69 3.94
CA GLU A 17 -2.68 1.57 2.73
C GLU A 17 -1.80 1.59 1.46
N MET A 18 -0.79 2.46 1.39
CA MET A 18 0.12 2.54 0.25
C MET A 18 0.89 1.25 0.05
N LEU A 19 1.46 0.66 1.11
CA LEU A 19 2.18 -0.61 1.03
C LEU A 19 1.25 -1.76 0.63
N GLN A 20 0.03 -1.81 1.17
CA GLN A 20 -0.96 -2.81 0.79
C GLN A 20 -1.34 -2.71 -0.69
N GLN A 21 -1.53 -1.49 -1.20
CA GLN A 21 -1.84 -1.29 -2.62
C GLN A 21 -0.67 -1.66 -3.53
N ILE A 22 0.58 -1.41 -3.13
CA ILE A 22 1.79 -1.86 -3.85
C ILE A 22 1.82 -3.40 -3.93
N LEU A 23 1.58 -4.10 -2.82
CA LEU A 23 1.54 -5.56 -2.81
C LEU A 23 0.44 -6.13 -3.72
N ASN A 24 -0.72 -5.46 -3.75
CA ASN A 24 -1.84 -5.85 -4.63
C ASN A 24 -1.55 -5.57 -6.11
N LEU A 25 -0.75 -4.54 -6.40
CA LEU A 25 -0.38 -4.15 -7.75
C LEU A 25 0.53 -5.18 -8.42
N PHE A 26 1.39 -5.84 -7.67
CA PHE A 26 2.28 -6.88 -8.18
C PHE A 26 1.77 -8.30 -7.82
N PRO A 27 0.75 -8.86 -8.50
CA PRO A 27 0.41 -10.26 -8.31
C PRO A 27 1.50 -11.15 -8.91
N ALA A 28 1.74 -12.29 -8.26
CA ALA A 28 2.80 -13.24 -8.59
C ALA A 28 2.78 -13.78 -10.04
N GLU A 29 1.68 -13.56 -10.77
CA GLU A 29 1.41 -14.16 -12.09
C GLU A 29 1.46 -13.17 -13.27
N ARG A 30 1.55 -11.85 -13.02
CA ARG A 30 1.37 -10.83 -14.10
C ARG A 30 2.37 -9.68 -14.09
N SER A 31 3.35 -9.69 -13.19
CA SER A 31 4.55 -8.88 -13.38
C SER A 31 5.26 -9.41 -14.63
N SER A 32 5.62 -8.52 -15.56
CA SER A 32 6.30 -8.77 -16.84
C SER A 32 7.23 -10.00 -16.85
N ALA A 33 7.40 -10.60 -18.03
CA ALA A 33 8.37 -11.67 -18.29
C ALA A 33 9.84 -11.33 -17.90
N ALA A 34 10.14 -10.06 -17.60
CA ALA A 34 11.44 -9.58 -17.15
C ALA A 34 11.57 -9.39 -15.62
N CYS A 35 10.50 -9.58 -14.83
CA CYS A 35 10.61 -9.46 -13.38
C CYS A 35 11.28 -10.72 -12.83
N ASP A 36 12.54 -10.60 -12.43
CA ASP A 36 13.25 -11.63 -11.66
C ASP A 36 12.37 -12.00 -10.47
N THR A 37 11.71 -13.16 -10.55
CA THR A 37 10.73 -13.62 -9.57
C THR A 37 11.32 -13.65 -8.17
N THR A 38 12.64 -13.84 -8.06
CA THR A 38 13.40 -13.78 -6.80
C THR A 38 13.51 -12.36 -6.24
N LEU A 39 13.70 -11.33 -7.08
CA LEU A 39 13.72 -9.93 -6.63
C LEU A 39 12.32 -9.49 -6.21
N LEU A 40 11.30 -9.90 -6.97
CA LEU A 40 9.91 -9.62 -6.61
C LEU A 40 9.51 -10.29 -5.30
N ASP A 41 9.90 -11.55 -5.10
CA ASP A 41 9.63 -12.28 -3.86
C ASP A 41 10.29 -11.58 -2.65
N LYS A 42 11.58 -11.21 -2.75
CA LYS A 42 12.28 -10.45 -1.70
C LYS A 42 11.61 -9.10 -1.42
N LEU A 43 11.19 -8.38 -2.46
CA LEU A 43 10.46 -7.13 -2.30
C LEU A 43 9.16 -7.36 -1.53
N ARG A 44 8.36 -8.36 -1.93
CA ARG A 44 7.10 -8.70 -1.27
C ARG A 44 7.33 -9.08 0.19
N THR A 45 8.31 -9.93 0.49
CA THR A 45 8.66 -10.29 1.87
C THR A 45 9.02 -9.06 2.70
N GLY A 46 9.86 -8.16 2.16
CA GLY A 46 10.23 -6.92 2.84
C GLY A 46 9.02 -6.02 3.10
N LEU A 47 8.15 -5.85 2.12
CA LEU A 47 6.92 -5.05 2.25
C LEU A 47 5.94 -5.66 3.26
N HIS A 48 5.80 -6.98 3.29
CA HIS A 48 4.99 -7.66 4.29
C HIS A 48 5.54 -7.45 5.71
N GLN A 49 6.85 -7.52 5.90
CA GLN A 49 7.46 -7.24 7.20
C GLN A 49 7.20 -5.79 7.65
N GLN A 50 7.31 -4.83 6.72
CA GLN A 50 7.01 -3.43 7.02
C GLN A 50 5.54 -3.20 7.39
N LEU A 51 4.61 -3.96 6.79
CA LEU A 51 3.19 -3.91 7.18
C LEU A 51 2.98 -4.41 8.60
N GLU A 52 3.58 -5.54 8.98
CA GLU A 52 3.48 -6.09 10.34
C GLU A 52 4.02 -5.11 11.39
N ASP A 53 5.13 -4.43 11.08
CA ASP A 53 5.71 -3.39 11.95
C ASP A 53 4.77 -2.18 12.10
N LEU A 54 4.09 -1.80 11.01
CA LEU A 54 3.11 -0.69 11.02
C LEU A 54 1.84 -1.05 11.78
N ASP A 55 1.36 -2.29 11.68
CA ASP A 55 0.23 -2.80 12.46
C ASP A 55 0.54 -2.78 13.95
N THR A 56 1.72 -3.25 14.32
CA THR A 56 2.18 -3.22 15.72
C THR A 56 2.31 -1.77 16.22
N SER A 57 2.87 -0.88 15.41
CA SER A 57 2.99 0.56 15.72
C SER A 57 1.62 1.23 15.86
N LEU A 58 0.65 0.80 15.07
CA LEU A 58 -0.70 1.35 15.08
C LEU A 58 -1.43 1.02 16.37
N VAL A 59 -1.36 -0.25 16.79
CA VAL A 59 -1.92 -0.73 18.07
C VAL A 59 -1.36 0.09 19.24
N GLN A 60 -0.05 0.35 19.24
CA GLN A 60 0.60 1.18 20.28
C GLN A 60 0.14 2.63 20.29
N VAL A 61 -0.16 3.21 19.12
CA VAL A 61 -0.60 4.60 19.00
C VAL A 61 -2.09 4.77 19.34
N MET A 62 -2.91 3.72 19.16
CA MET A 62 -4.36 3.82 19.27
C MET A 62 -4.96 3.43 20.63
N GLY A 63 -4.30 2.60 21.45
CA GLY A 63 -4.97 2.00 22.62
C GLY A 63 -6.27 1.26 22.23
N GLU A 64 -7.09 0.86 23.21
CA GLU A 64 -8.31 0.04 22.97
C GLU A 64 -9.48 0.81 22.32
N GLN A 65 -9.41 2.13 22.18
CA GLN A 65 -10.55 2.92 21.71
C GLN A 65 -10.10 4.25 21.09
N ASP A 66 -10.17 4.39 19.75
CA ASP A 66 -11.07 5.38 19.14
C ASP A 66 -11.05 5.43 17.60
N SER A 67 -12.25 5.72 17.08
CA SER A 67 -12.70 6.20 15.77
C SER A 67 -11.84 5.99 14.52
N ALA A 68 -12.20 4.95 13.75
CA ALA A 68 -11.79 4.73 12.36
C ALA A 68 -12.14 5.90 11.39
N GLN A 69 -13.04 6.81 11.80
CA GLN A 69 -13.62 7.84 10.93
C GLN A 69 -12.61 8.91 10.49
N GLY A 70 -11.71 9.35 11.38
CA GLY A 70 -10.75 10.44 11.11
C GLY A 70 -9.57 10.03 10.22
N ARG A 71 -9.47 8.73 9.90
CA ARG A 71 -8.36 8.11 9.17
C ARG A 71 -8.71 7.73 7.73
N ALA A 72 -10.00 7.58 7.45
CA ALA A 72 -10.50 7.07 6.18
C ALA A 72 -10.26 8.02 4.99
N GLY A 73 -10.30 9.34 5.21
CA GLY A 73 -10.13 10.31 4.11
C GLY A 73 -8.80 10.16 3.35
N PRO A 74 -7.65 10.25 4.03
CA PRO A 74 -6.35 10.08 3.38
C PRO A 74 -6.14 8.70 2.73
N THR A 75 -6.63 7.62 3.33
CA THR A 75 -6.50 6.28 2.74
C THR A 75 -7.39 6.09 1.51
N LEU A 76 -8.56 6.74 1.44
CA LEU A 76 -9.39 6.74 0.24
C LEU A 76 -8.68 7.39 -0.94
N ALA A 77 -7.94 8.49 -0.73
CA ALA A 77 -7.16 9.12 -1.80
C ALA A 77 -6.09 8.17 -2.37
N VAL A 78 -5.41 7.42 -1.50
CA VAL A 78 -4.45 6.38 -1.91
C VAL A 78 -5.15 5.29 -2.73
N LYS A 79 -6.29 4.78 -2.26
CA LYS A 79 -7.08 3.78 -3.01
C LYS A 79 -7.47 4.27 -4.40
N SER A 80 -7.98 5.50 -4.51
CA SER A 80 -8.36 6.09 -5.79
C SER A 80 -7.18 6.25 -6.73
N TYR A 81 -5.99 6.62 -6.22
CA TYR A 81 -4.78 6.69 -7.02
C TYR A 81 -4.39 5.32 -7.61
N PHE A 82 -4.35 4.27 -6.77
CA PHE A 82 -4.02 2.93 -7.25
C PHE A 82 -5.09 2.33 -8.15
N GLN A 83 -6.37 2.66 -7.96
CA GLN A 83 -7.43 2.31 -8.93
C GLN A 83 -7.13 2.87 -10.33
N GLY A 84 -6.60 4.10 -10.41
CA GLY A 84 -6.14 4.70 -11.66
C GLY A 84 -5.00 3.91 -12.32
N ILE A 85 -4.01 3.48 -11.52
CA ILE A 85 -2.91 2.64 -12.02
C ILE A 85 -3.43 1.31 -12.58
N HIS A 86 -4.31 0.62 -11.83
CA HIS A 86 -4.90 -0.64 -12.29
C HIS A 86 -5.70 -0.46 -13.59
N LEU A 87 -6.42 0.65 -13.73
CA LEU A 87 -7.15 0.97 -14.96
C LEU A 87 -6.17 1.19 -16.13
N TYR A 88 -5.12 2.00 -15.92
CA TYR A 88 -4.08 2.24 -16.92
C TYR A 88 -3.43 0.93 -17.41
N LEU A 89 -2.98 0.09 -16.48
CA LEU A 89 -2.38 -1.20 -16.81
C LEU A 89 -3.35 -2.10 -17.61
N LYS A 90 -4.63 -2.12 -17.23
CA LYS A 90 -5.67 -2.87 -17.95
C LYS A 90 -5.89 -2.33 -19.37
N GLU A 91 -5.94 -1.01 -19.56
CA GLU A 91 -6.06 -0.37 -20.88
C GLU A 91 -4.85 -0.65 -21.77
N LYS A 92 -3.65 -0.74 -21.17
CA LYS A 92 -2.41 -1.07 -21.87
C LYS A 92 -2.13 -2.57 -21.95
N ILE A 93 -3.10 -3.41 -21.62
CA ILE A 93 -3.03 -4.88 -21.70
C ILE A 93 -1.79 -5.41 -20.97
N TYR A 94 -1.40 -4.77 -19.86
CA TYR A 94 -0.23 -5.16 -19.06
C TYR A 94 1.07 -5.29 -19.88
N SER A 95 1.22 -4.51 -20.95
CA SER A 95 2.45 -4.46 -21.75
C SER A 95 3.67 -4.07 -20.91
N ASP A 96 4.86 -4.55 -21.32
CA ASP A 96 6.11 -4.24 -20.62
C ASP A 96 6.35 -2.73 -20.51
N TYR A 97 6.09 -1.97 -21.59
CA TYR A 97 6.18 -0.50 -21.57
C TYR A 97 5.22 0.15 -20.56
N ALA A 98 4.04 -0.43 -20.33
CA ALA A 98 3.12 0.10 -19.32
C ALA A 98 3.65 -0.16 -17.90
N TRP A 99 4.31 -1.30 -17.68
CA TRP A 99 4.97 -1.60 -16.41
C TRP A 99 6.22 -0.75 -16.16
N GLU A 100 6.92 -0.27 -17.20
CA GLU A 100 8.04 0.68 -17.04
C GLU A 100 7.57 2.06 -16.56
N ILE A 101 6.31 2.43 -16.83
CA ILE A 101 5.73 3.72 -16.42
C ILE A 101 5.22 3.68 -14.97
N VAL A 102 4.86 2.50 -14.47
CA VAL A 102 4.30 2.27 -13.14
C VAL A 102 5.41 2.15 -12.10
#